data_AF-A0A101XP96-F1
#
_entry.id   AF-A0A101XP96-F1
#
_cell.length_a   1.000
_cell.length_b   1.000
_cell.length_c   1.000
_cell.angle_alpha   90.00
_cell.angle_beta   90.00
_cell.angle_gamma   90.00
#
_symmetry.space_group_name_H-M   'P 1'
#
loop_
_entity.id
_entity.type
_entity.pdbx_description
1 polymer ?
#
loop_
_entity_poly.entity_id
_entity_poly.type
_entity_poly.pdbx_seq_one_letter_code
_entity_poly.pdbx_strand_id
1 'polypeptide(L)'
;MEYARAVRLKKVKDYEEEKRLEERLHADQMVDRARQRVNDLKTEQEIAFANLHRVAITAADFQQWSRYDEALRQREVQALQELEDCVDEANKASVAVFHAYQDVYRYRQLTELERSRHQKERMSREWKSLDEWVISRGVTGP
;
A
#
# COMPACT_ATOMS: atom_id res chain seq x y z
N MET A 1 22.28 -6.62 23.82
CA MET A 1 22.27 -5.59 22.74
C MET A 1 21.39 -5.99 21.56
N GLU A 2 21.18 -7.27 21.28
CA GLU A 2 20.42 -7.75 20.10
C GLU A 2 18.90 -7.49 20.19
N TYR A 3 18.25 -7.73 21.35
CA TYR A 3 16.82 -7.45 21.55
C TYR A 3 16.44 -5.97 21.31
N ALA A 4 17.21 -5.02 21.84
CA ALA A 4 16.95 -3.58 21.62
C ALA A 4 17.12 -3.17 20.14
N ARG A 5 17.97 -3.87 19.39
CA ARG A 5 18.10 -3.69 17.94
C ARG A 5 16.87 -4.23 17.20
N ALA A 6 16.38 -5.41 17.57
CA ALA A 6 15.17 -6.00 16.99
C ALA A 6 13.92 -5.10 17.20
N VAL A 7 13.75 -4.55 18.41
CA VAL A 7 12.63 -3.62 18.71
C VAL A 7 12.71 -2.35 17.85
N ARG A 8 13.90 -1.78 17.66
CA ARG A 8 14.08 -0.59 16.80
C ARG A 8 13.78 -0.91 15.34
N LEU A 9 14.25 -2.05 14.84
CA LEU A 9 13.96 -2.50 13.47
C LEU A 9 12.46 -2.71 13.25
N LYS A 10 11.75 -3.30 14.23
CA LYS A 10 10.30 -3.43 14.17
C LYS A 10 9.62 -2.06 14.01
N LYS A 11 9.97 -1.08 14.84
CA LYS A 11 9.38 0.27 14.74
C LYS A 11 9.60 0.93 13.39
N VAL A 12 10.79 0.75 12.79
CA VAL A 12 11.07 1.26 11.45
C VAL A 12 10.18 0.59 10.41
N LYS A 13 9.97 -0.72 10.53
CA LYS A 13 9.09 -1.46 9.61
C LYS A 13 7.62 -1.11 9.77
N ASP A 14 7.14 -0.91 11.00
CA ASP A 14 5.78 -0.44 11.27
C ASP A 14 5.55 0.93 10.59
N TYR A 15 6.53 1.85 10.65
CA TYR A 15 6.48 3.15 9.95
C TYR A 15 6.53 3.02 8.42
N GLU A 16 7.37 2.12 7.89
CA GLU A 16 7.43 1.87 6.45
C GLU A 16 6.09 1.33 5.92
N GLU A 17 5.43 0.44 6.65
CA GLU A 17 4.10 -0.08 6.30
C GLU A 17 3.06 1.05 6.23
N GLU A 18 3.01 1.91 7.25
CA GLU A 18 2.09 3.06 7.29
C GLU A 18 2.29 3.98 6.08
N LYS A 19 3.54 4.29 5.76
CA LYS A 19 3.88 5.07 4.57
C LYS A 19 3.41 4.40 3.26
N ARG A 20 3.57 3.07 3.13
CA ARG A 20 3.09 2.34 1.94
C ARG A 20 1.57 2.36 1.83
N LEU A 21 0.86 2.31 2.95
CA LEU A 21 -0.60 2.42 2.97
C LEU A 21 -1.06 3.82 2.51
N GLU A 22 -0.38 4.89 2.94
CA GLU A 22 -0.65 6.24 2.46
C GLU A 22 -0.43 6.37 0.94
N GLU A 23 0.68 5.83 0.43
CA GLU A 23 0.97 5.78 -1.02
C GLU A 23 -0.13 5.02 -1.79
N ARG A 24 -0.61 3.90 -1.24
CA ARG A 24 -1.69 3.11 -1.84
C ARG A 24 -3.03 3.85 -1.88
N LEU A 25 -3.37 4.54 -0.78
CA LEU A 25 -4.58 5.36 -0.70
C LEU A 25 -4.53 6.51 -1.71
N HIS A 26 -3.37 7.15 -1.87
CA HIS A 26 -3.20 8.17 -2.88
C HIS A 26 -3.40 7.62 -4.30
N ALA A 27 -2.85 6.44 -4.60
CA ALA A 27 -3.05 5.78 -5.89
C ALA A 27 -4.53 5.44 -6.16
N ASP A 28 -5.28 4.98 -5.15
CA ASP A 28 -6.74 4.76 -5.29
C ASP A 28 -7.48 6.06 -5.64
N GLN A 29 -7.15 7.17 -4.99
CA GLN A 29 -7.75 8.47 -5.30
C GLN A 29 -7.48 8.90 -6.75
N MET A 30 -6.29 8.59 -7.27
CA MET A 30 -5.95 8.90 -8.66
C MET A 30 -6.73 8.03 -9.65
N VAL A 31 -6.91 6.73 -9.34
CA VAL A 31 -7.78 5.83 -10.11
C VAL A 31 -9.22 6.34 -10.12
N ASP A 32 -9.76 6.74 -8.97
CA ASP A 32 -11.14 7.25 -8.90
C ASP A 32 -11.32 8.54 -9.70
N ARG A 33 -10.33 9.45 -9.67
CA ARG A 33 -10.34 10.66 -10.51
C ARG A 33 -10.29 10.33 -12.00
N ALA A 34 -9.43 9.39 -12.41
CA ALA A 34 -9.35 8.96 -13.81
C ALA A 34 -10.65 8.28 -14.28
N ARG A 35 -11.28 7.46 -13.43
CA ARG A 35 -12.60 6.87 -13.69
C ARG A 35 -13.67 7.94 -13.86
N GLN A 36 -13.68 8.95 -12.99
CA GLN A 36 -14.64 10.04 -13.10
C GLN A 36 -14.47 10.78 -14.42
N ARG A 37 -13.23 11.07 -14.83
CA ARG A 37 -12.94 11.72 -16.12
C ARG A 37 -13.46 10.91 -17.32
N VAL A 38 -13.31 9.58 -17.30
CA VAL A 38 -13.88 8.70 -18.34
C VAL A 38 -15.41 8.76 -18.34
N ASN A 39 -16.05 8.75 -17.17
CA ASN A 39 -17.51 8.86 -17.06
C ASN A 39 -18.04 10.22 -17.55
N ASP A 40 -17.33 11.31 -17.22
CA ASP A 40 -17.68 12.65 -17.67
C ASP A 40 -17.61 12.72 -19.21
N LEU A 41 -16.56 12.17 -19.82
CA LEU A 41 -16.44 12.08 -21.29
C LEU A 41 -17.54 11.24 -21.93
N LYS A 42 -17.94 10.11 -21.33
CA LYS A 42 -19.08 9.32 -21.81
C LYS A 42 -20.38 10.10 -21.76
N THR A 43 -20.59 10.87 -20.69
CA THR A 43 -21.76 11.74 -20.56
C THR A 43 -21.75 12.83 -21.64
N GLU A 44 -20.59 13.44 -21.91
CA GLU A 44 -20.43 14.41 -23.01
C GLU A 44 -20.71 13.78 -24.39
N GLN A 45 -20.28 12.54 -24.61
CA GLN A 45 -20.56 11.79 -25.85
C GLN A 45 -22.06 11.51 -26.02
N GLU A 46 -22.77 11.13 -24.95
CA GLU A 46 -24.22 10.93 -25.00
C GLU A 46 -24.97 12.23 -25.35
N ILE A 47 -24.53 13.36 -24.78
CA ILE A 47 -25.07 14.69 -25.11
C ILE A 47 -24.78 15.04 -26.58
N ALA A 48 -23.55 14.83 -27.04
CA ALA A 48 -23.16 15.08 -28.43
C ALA A 48 -23.98 14.24 -29.41
N PHE A 49 -24.18 12.96 -29.11
CA PHE A 49 -25.00 12.04 -29.88
C PHE A 49 -26.47 12.51 -29.93
N ALA A 50 -27.04 12.91 -28.80
CA ALA A 50 -28.40 13.44 -28.75
C ALA A 50 -28.55 14.69 -29.63
N ASN A 51 -27.58 15.60 -29.60
CA ASN A 51 -27.61 16.81 -30.41
C ASN A 51 -27.44 16.52 -31.91
N LEU A 52 -26.56 15.59 -32.28
CA LEU A 52 -26.40 15.14 -33.67
C LEU A 52 -27.70 14.56 -34.24
N HIS A 53 -28.43 13.76 -33.45
CA HIS A 53 -29.60 13.04 -33.96
C HIS A 53 -30.93 13.79 -33.82
N ARG A 54 -31.06 14.71 -32.86
CA ARG A 54 -32.33 15.38 -32.55
C ARG A 54 -32.33 16.88 -32.84
N VAL A 55 -31.16 17.52 -32.88
CA VAL A 55 -31.03 18.98 -32.94
C VAL A 55 -30.37 19.45 -34.24
N ALA A 56 -29.46 18.67 -34.82
CA ALA A 56 -28.83 19.00 -36.09
C ALA A 56 -29.86 18.99 -37.23
N ILE A 57 -30.02 20.14 -37.90
CA ILE A 57 -30.99 20.32 -39.00
C ILE A 57 -30.26 20.59 -40.31
N THR A 58 -29.12 21.27 -40.25
CA THR A 58 -28.35 21.67 -41.43
C THR A 58 -27.10 20.80 -41.61
N ALA A 59 -26.59 20.73 -42.86
CA ALA A 59 -25.34 20.03 -43.14
C ALA A 59 -24.14 20.57 -42.33
N ALA A 60 -24.15 21.86 -42.00
CA ALA A 60 -23.14 22.47 -41.14
C ALA A 60 -23.21 21.95 -39.70
N ASP A 61 -24.42 21.78 -39.15
CA ASP A 61 -24.61 21.20 -37.81
C ASP A 61 -24.08 19.77 -37.75
N PHE A 62 -24.40 18.94 -38.76
CA PHE A 62 -23.90 17.57 -38.84
C PHE A 62 -22.37 17.52 -38.92
N GLN A 63 -21.74 18.39 -39.71
CA GLN A 63 -20.27 18.48 -39.78
C GLN A 63 -19.66 18.93 -38.45
N GLN A 64 -20.27 19.89 -37.76
CA GLN A 64 -19.79 20.38 -36.47
C GLN A 64 -19.85 19.29 -35.40
N TRP A 65 -21.00 18.64 -35.25
CA TRP A 65 -21.19 17.57 -34.25
C TRP A 65 -20.37 16.33 -34.59
N SER A 66 -20.16 16.01 -35.86
CA SER A 66 -19.26 14.93 -36.27
C SER A 66 -17.80 15.19 -35.88
N ARG A 67 -17.29 16.42 -36.05
CA ARG A 67 -15.94 16.79 -35.60
C ARG A 67 -15.82 16.78 -34.07
N TYR A 68 -16.88 17.20 -33.39
CA TYR A 68 -16.93 17.18 -31.93
C TYR A 68 -16.90 15.74 -31.38
N ASP A 69 -17.67 14.83 -31.97
CA ASP A 69 -17.64 13.39 -31.64
C ASP A 69 -16.24 12.78 -31.85
N GLU A 70 -15.59 13.10 -32.98
CA GLU A 70 -14.22 12.64 -33.25
C GLU A 70 -13.21 13.16 -32.21
N ALA A 71 -13.33 14.42 -31.80
CA ALA A 71 -12.51 15.00 -30.74
C ALA A 71 -12.78 14.33 -29.37
N LEU A 72 -14.03 14.00 -29.07
CA LEU A 72 -14.38 13.28 -27.83
C LEU A 72 -13.79 11.87 -27.81
N ARG A 73 -13.80 11.15 -28.93
CA ARG A 73 -13.18 9.81 -29.01
C ARG A 73 -11.67 9.86 -28.78
N GLN A 74 -10.98 10.87 -29.33
CA GLN A 74 -9.54 11.04 -29.07
C GLN A 74 -9.25 11.30 -27.59
N ARG A 75 -10.08 12.12 -26.93
CA ARG A 75 -9.99 12.37 -25.48
C ARG A 75 -10.31 11.13 -24.65
N GLU A 76 -11.28 10.33 -25.07
CA GLU A 76 -11.62 9.07 -24.40
C GLU A 76 -10.45 8.09 -24.43
N VAL A 77 -9.78 7.92 -25.57
CA VAL A 77 -8.59 7.07 -25.68
C VAL A 77 -7.50 7.53 -24.71
N GLN A 78 -7.26 8.83 -24.62
CA GLN A 78 -6.28 9.39 -23.67
C GLN A 78 -6.70 9.17 -22.21
N ALA A 79 -7.97 9.39 -21.87
CA ALA A 79 -8.48 9.19 -20.52
C ALA A 79 -8.47 7.72 -20.10
N LEU A 80 -8.72 6.79 -21.03
CA LEU A 80 -8.60 5.35 -20.79
C LEU A 80 -7.15 4.94 -20.56
N GLN A 81 -6.19 5.50 -21.31
CA GLN A 81 -4.78 5.26 -21.07
C GLN A 81 -4.34 5.79 -19.71
N GLU A 82 -4.74 7.02 -19.35
CA GLU A 82 -4.47 7.58 -18.02
C GLU A 82 -5.07 6.72 -16.90
N LEU A 83 -6.26 6.14 -17.12
CA LEU A 83 -6.89 5.23 -16.16
C LEU A 83 -6.10 3.92 -16.01
N GLU A 84 -5.63 3.34 -17.13
CA GLU A 84 -4.79 2.16 -17.12
C GLU A 84 -3.49 2.42 -16.34
N ASP A 85 -2.81 3.53 -16.63
CA ASP A 85 -1.58 3.94 -15.93
C ASP A 85 -1.82 4.11 -14.42
N CYS A 86 -2.95 4.73 -14.04
CA CYS A 86 -3.33 4.88 -12.63
C CYS A 86 -3.57 3.52 -11.95
N VAL A 87 -4.23 2.58 -12.65
CA VAL A 87 -4.52 1.23 -12.13
C VAL A 87 -3.23 0.43 -11.96
N ASP A 88 -2.30 0.53 -12.90
CA ASP A 88 -0.99 -0.11 -12.81
C ASP A 88 -0.18 0.43 -11.62
N GLU A 89 -0.23 1.75 -11.38
CA GLU A 89 0.44 2.34 -10.22
C GLU A 89 -0.22 1.91 -8.90
N ALA A 90 -1.55 1.85 -8.85
CA ALA A 90 -2.27 1.28 -7.71
C ALA A 90 -1.89 -0.19 -7.44
N ASN A 91 -1.71 -0.99 -8.49
CA ASN A 91 -1.25 -2.37 -8.38
C ASN A 91 0.18 -2.46 -7.83
N LYS A 92 1.11 -1.64 -8.31
CA LYS A 92 2.48 -1.58 -7.76
C LYS A 92 2.48 -1.17 -6.28
N ALA A 93 1.67 -0.18 -5.91
CA ALA A 93 1.51 0.23 -4.52
C ALA A 93 0.93 -0.90 -3.66
N SER A 94 -0.02 -1.67 -4.18
CA SER A 94 -0.58 -2.87 -3.51
C SER A 94 0.49 -3.92 -3.25
N VAL A 95 1.36 -4.20 -4.22
CA VAL A 95 2.49 -5.12 -4.06
C VAL A 95 3.49 -4.59 -3.01
N ALA A 96 3.77 -3.29 -3.00
CA ALA A 96 4.64 -2.67 -2.01
C ALA A 96 4.08 -2.78 -0.58
N VAL A 97 2.78 -2.55 -0.39
CA VAL A 97 2.09 -2.76 0.90
C VAL A 97 2.18 -4.23 1.34
N PHE A 98 1.95 -5.16 0.42
CA PHE A 98 2.06 -6.59 0.72
C PHE A 98 3.45 -6.98 1.23
N HIS A 99 4.51 -6.50 0.57
CA HIS A 99 5.88 -6.75 1.04
C HIS A 99 6.19 -6.06 2.37
N ALA A 100 5.69 -4.84 2.59
CA ALA A 100 5.86 -4.15 3.87
C ALA A 100 5.19 -4.92 5.02
N TYR A 101 3.98 -5.46 4.79
CA TYR A 101 3.28 -6.31 5.75
C TYR A 101 4.05 -7.59 6.08
N GLN A 102 4.61 -8.26 5.06
CA GLN A 102 5.47 -9.44 5.25
C GLN A 102 6.70 -9.12 6.10
N ASP A 103 7.33 -7.97 5.84
CA ASP A 103 8.48 -7.50 6.62
C ASP A 103 8.08 -7.26 8.08
N VAL A 104 7.01 -6.51 8.36
CA VAL A 104 6.52 -6.26 9.72
C VAL A 104 6.25 -7.56 10.46
N TYR A 105 5.58 -8.51 9.81
CA TYR A 105 5.31 -9.83 10.38
C TYR A 105 6.61 -10.58 10.73
N ARG A 106 7.57 -10.61 9.81
CA ARG A 106 8.88 -11.24 10.03
C ARG A 106 9.64 -10.62 11.20
N TYR A 107 9.68 -9.29 11.28
CA TYR A 107 10.39 -8.59 12.36
C TYR A 107 9.68 -8.72 13.71
N ARG A 108 8.35 -8.88 13.71
CA ARG A 108 7.60 -9.23 14.92
C ARG A 108 8.01 -10.60 15.45
N GLN A 109 8.07 -11.62 14.59
CA GLN A 109 8.53 -12.96 14.97
C GLN A 109 9.98 -12.94 15.50
N LEU A 110 10.90 -12.23 14.82
CA LEU A 110 12.28 -12.09 15.28
C LEU A 110 12.36 -11.41 16.66
N THR A 111 11.54 -10.38 16.90
CA THR A 111 11.50 -9.68 18.19
C THR A 111 11.01 -10.59 19.31
N GLU A 112 10.03 -11.45 19.04
CA GLU A 112 9.52 -12.44 20.00
C GLU A 112 10.58 -13.52 20.32
N LEU A 113 11.31 -14.01 19.31
CA LEU A 113 12.41 -14.95 19.49
C LEU A 113 13.54 -14.33 20.33
N GLU A 114 13.96 -13.10 20.02
CA GLU A 114 14.98 -12.38 20.78
C GLU A 114 14.55 -12.11 22.22
N ARG A 115 13.26 -11.83 22.45
CA ARG A 115 12.70 -11.69 23.80
C ARG A 115 12.83 -12.99 24.58
N SER A 116 12.43 -14.11 23.96
CA SER A 116 12.51 -15.44 24.58
C SER A 116 13.96 -15.82 24.91
N ARG A 117 14.88 -15.59 23.97
CA ARG A 117 16.31 -15.81 24.17
C ARG A 117 16.84 -14.97 25.32
N HIS A 118 16.53 -13.68 25.35
CA HIS A 118 16.97 -12.79 26.42
C HIS A 118 16.46 -13.23 27.80
N GLN A 119 15.20 -13.68 27.88
CA GLN A 119 14.64 -14.21 29.12
C GLN A 119 15.33 -15.51 29.58
N LYS A 120 15.62 -16.43 28.66
CA LYS A 120 16.37 -17.66 28.96
C LYS A 120 17.79 -17.35 29.44
N GLU A 121 18.49 -16.43 28.79
CA GLU A 121 19.82 -15.98 29.22
C GLU A 121 19.79 -15.37 30.62
N ARG A 122 18.76 -14.55 30.93
CA ARG A 122 18.58 -13.97 32.26
C ARG A 122 18.38 -15.05 33.31
N MET A 123 17.44 -15.97 33.10
CA MET A 123 17.20 -17.08 34.02
C MET A 123 18.44 -17.95 34.19
N SER A 124 19.19 -18.24 33.12
CA SER A 124 20.42 -19.03 33.22
C SER A 124 21.48 -18.36 34.09
N ARG A 125 21.61 -17.02 34.03
CA ARG A 125 22.51 -16.27 34.92
C ARG A 125 22.03 -16.29 36.36
N GLU A 126 20.73 -16.11 36.58
CA GLU A 126 20.12 -16.19 37.92
C GLU A 126 20.37 -17.58 38.54
N TRP A 127 20.13 -18.66 37.80
CA TRP A 127 20.42 -20.03 38.23
C TRP A 127 21.90 -20.25 38.54
N LYS A 128 22.82 -19.84 37.65
CA LYS A 128 24.27 -19.95 37.91
C LYS A 128 24.69 -19.19 39.17
N SER A 129 24.16 -17.99 39.38
CA SER A 129 24.46 -17.21 40.58
C SER A 129 23.93 -17.85 41.86
N LEU A 130 22.79 -18.54 41.78
CA LEU A 130 22.22 -19.32 42.87
C LEU A 130 23.11 -20.54 43.18
N ASP A 131 23.53 -21.28 42.15
CA ASP A 131 24.41 -22.44 42.30
C ASP A 131 25.76 -22.02 42.93
N GLU A 132 26.37 -20.94 42.42
CA GLU A 132 27.60 -20.36 42.97
C GLU A 132 27.42 -19.93 44.43
N TRP A 133 26.28 -19.32 44.77
CA TRP A 133 25.96 -18.94 46.13
C TRP A 133 25.83 -20.15 47.06
N VAL A 134 25.14 -21.23 46.64
CA VAL A 134 25.01 -22.48 47.40
C VAL A 134 26.37 -23.12 47.64
N ILE A 135 27.20 -23.21 46.60
CA ILE A 135 28.56 -23.76 46.67
C ILE A 135 29.42 -22.91 47.62
N SER A 136 29.37 -21.57 47.52
CA SER A 136 30.19 -20.65 48.33
C SER A 136 29.85 -20.67 49.82
N ARG A 137 28.61 -21.04 50.20
CA ARG A 137 28.18 -21.13 51.60
C ARG A 137 28.49 -22.48 52.25
N GLY A 138 29.12 -23.40 51.53
CA GLY A 138 29.48 -24.70 52.08
C GLY A 138 28.25 -25.48 52.54
N VAL A 139 27.09 -25.33 51.88
CA VAL A 139 25.97 -26.28 52.03
C VAL A 139 26.28 -27.55 51.22
N THR A 140 27.51 -28.04 51.34
CA THR A 140 27.79 -29.46 51.42
C THR A 140 27.71 -29.80 52.91
N GLY A 141 26.49 -29.74 53.46
CA GLY A 141 26.22 -30.53 54.66
C GLY A 141 26.21 -32.01 54.25
N PRO A 142 26.61 -32.93 55.12
CA PRO A 142 26.61 -34.37 54.83
C PRO A 142 25.26 -34.87 54.32
#